data_AF-A0A0C3CWY7-F1
#
_entry.id   AF-A0A0C3CWY7-F1
#
_cell.length_a   1.000
_cell.length_b   1.000
_cell.length_c   1.000
_cell.angle_alpha   90.00
_cell.angle_beta   90.00
_cell.angle_gamma   90.00
#
_symmetry.space_group_name_H-M   'P 1'
#
loop_
_entity.id
_entity.type
_entity.pdbx_description
1 polymer ?
#
loop_
_entity_poly.entity_id
_entity_poly.type
_entity_poly.pdbx_seq_one_letter_code
_entity_poly.pdbx_strand_id
1 'polypeptide(L)'
;MNLILPFPLVLYFLSFLLGNGAQAQRSTSLYIPGFDPQPVSADVIGVGSDGRTTWALHKGKPDPTDTSSYPDFVGTATLVEGPDDAFMTYANSAAQFTIGAGCTFSESTLAICTLVAQSSTATQTEHISRLAIQGGATVSRNPSPTSLSTISSSPGGYASTSALPSLNAASPATSTSSARCKTSKPVFRSLLASCLALVACATLFLA
;
A
#
# COMPACT_ATOMS: atom_id res chain seq x y z
N MET A 1 -21.12 55.93 23.60
CA MET A 1 -21.40 55.02 24.73
C MET A 1 -20.34 53.93 24.71
N ASN A 2 -19.31 54.06 25.56
CA ASN A 2 -18.23 53.09 25.67
C ASN A 2 -18.62 52.02 26.68
N LEU A 3 -18.84 50.79 26.22
CA LEU A 3 -19.10 49.64 27.08
C LEU A 3 -17.76 49.15 27.65
N ILE A 4 -17.47 49.52 28.90
CA ILE A 4 -16.33 49.01 29.66
C ILE A 4 -16.80 47.71 30.32
N LEU A 5 -16.38 46.56 29.78
CA LEU A 5 -16.67 45.27 30.39
C LEU A 5 -15.70 44.99 31.54
N PRO A 6 -16.18 44.41 32.66
CA PRO A 6 -15.36 44.14 33.83
C PRO A 6 -14.32 43.06 33.54
N PHE A 7 -13.06 43.34 33.92
CA PHE A 7 -11.88 42.47 33.77
C PHE A 7 -12.07 40.96 34.07
N PRO A 8 -12.85 40.51 35.08
CA PRO A 8 -13.01 39.06 35.33
C PRO A 8 -13.77 38.30 34.22
N LEU A 9 -14.58 38.99 33.39
CA LEU A 9 -15.33 38.36 32.30
C LEU A 9 -14.46 38.04 31.07
N VAL A 10 -13.37 38.80 30.87
CA VAL A 10 -12.42 38.58 29.77
C VAL A 10 -11.58 37.32 29.98
N LEU A 11 -11.23 37.01 31.24
CA LEU A 11 -10.46 35.81 31.59
C LEU A 11 -11.27 34.52 31.41
N TYR A 12 -12.58 34.54 31.66
CA TYR A 12 -13.44 33.35 31.48
C TYR A 12 -13.62 32.96 30.00
N PHE A 13 -13.65 33.94 29.09
CA PHE A 13 -13.73 33.67 27.65
C PHE A 13 -12.42 33.10 27.08
N LEU A 14 -11.27 33.45 27.65
CA LEU A 14 -9.97 32.94 27.19
C LEU A 14 -9.76 31.46 27.56
N SER A 15 -10.34 30.98 28.67
CA SER A 15 -10.21 29.59 29.13
C SER A 15 -11.00 28.58 28.28
N PHE A 16 -12.03 29.01 27.55
CA PHE A 16 -12.84 28.12 26.72
C PHE A 16 -12.19 27.78 25.37
N LEU A 17 -11.24 28.60 24.89
CA LEU A 17 -10.55 28.39 23.60
C LEU A 17 -9.35 27.43 23.68
N LEU A 18 -8.89 27.07 24.88
CA LEU A 18 -7.73 26.19 25.11
C LEU A 18 -8.12 24.74 25.43
N GLY A 19 -9.41 24.42 25.51
CA GLY A 19 -9.89 23.19 26.16
C GLY A 19 -10.15 21.96 25.29
N ASN A 20 -10.25 22.07 23.96
CA ASN A 20 -10.63 20.92 23.12
C ASN A 20 -9.83 20.87 21.82
N GLY A 21 -8.53 20.61 21.94
CA GLY A 21 -7.78 19.99 20.86
C GLY A 21 -8.21 18.53 20.73
N ALA A 22 -9.46 18.29 20.30
CA ALA A 22 -9.90 16.97 19.89
C ALA A 22 -8.96 16.55 18.76
N GLN A 23 -8.01 15.68 19.06
CA GLN A 23 -7.19 15.05 18.05
C GLN A 23 -8.15 14.16 17.27
N ALA A 24 -8.69 14.70 16.18
CA ALA A 24 -9.38 13.92 15.19
C ALA A 24 -8.39 12.82 14.79
N GLN A 25 -8.62 11.60 15.26
CA GLN A 25 -7.92 10.43 14.78
C GLN A 25 -8.29 10.34 13.31
N ARG A 26 -7.42 10.88 12.46
CA ARG A 26 -7.61 10.84 11.02
C ARG A 26 -7.47 9.38 10.65
N SER A 27 -8.59 8.73 10.39
CA SER A 27 -8.59 7.37 9.84
C SER A 27 -7.82 7.42 8.53
N THR A 28 -6.64 6.83 8.54
CA THR A 28 -5.86 6.65 7.32
C THR A 28 -6.39 5.40 6.61
N SER A 29 -6.52 5.49 5.30
CA SER A 29 -6.92 4.37 4.46
C SER A 29 -5.81 4.06 3.46
N LEU A 30 -5.27 2.85 3.51
CA LEU A 30 -4.18 2.41 2.64
C LEU A 30 -4.69 1.46 1.58
N TYR A 31 -4.11 1.52 0.38
CA TYR A 31 -4.27 0.47 -0.61
C TYR A 31 -3.18 -0.60 -0.44
N ILE A 32 -3.58 -1.86 -0.27
CA ILE A 32 -2.67 -2.99 -0.05
C ILE A 32 -2.84 -3.97 -1.23
N PRO A 33 -1.82 -4.14 -2.09
CA PRO A 33 -1.89 -5.02 -3.25
C PRO A 33 -2.26 -6.47 -2.93
N GLY A 34 -3.26 -7.02 -3.62
CA GLY A 34 -3.63 -8.43 -3.51
C GLY A 34 -4.12 -8.88 -2.13
N PHE A 35 -4.51 -7.93 -1.27
CA PHE A 35 -5.01 -8.18 0.07
C PHE A 35 -6.53 -8.15 0.11
N ASP A 36 -7.14 -9.20 0.65
CA ASP A 36 -8.56 -9.16 0.99
C ASP A 36 -8.80 -8.23 2.20
N PRO A 37 -9.97 -7.56 2.27
CA PRO A 37 -10.31 -6.71 3.40
C PRO A 37 -10.28 -7.48 4.72
N GLN A 38 -9.34 -7.11 5.60
CA GLN A 38 -9.17 -7.69 6.92
C GLN A 38 -8.60 -6.64 7.88
N PRO A 39 -8.69 -6.84 9.20
CA PRO A 39 -8.06 -5.94 10.17
C PRO A 39 -6.54 -5.87 9.98
N VAL A 40 -6.02 -4.70 9.64
CA VAL A 40 -4.57 -4.44 9.50
C VAL A 40 -4.18 -3.23 10.35
N SER A 41 -3.04 -3.33 11.01
CA SER A 41 -2.39 -2.21 11.70
C SER A 41 -1.20 -1.73 10.89
N ALA A 42 -0.92 -0.42 10.93
CA ALA A 42 0.23 0.12 10.22
C ALA A 42 0.93 1.23 10.99
N ASP A 43 2.26 1.21 10.94
CA ASP A 43 3.12 2.23 11.54
C ASP A 43 3.87 2.99 10.44
N VAL A 44 3.92 4.32 10.54
CA VAL A 44 4.69 5.15 9.60
C VAL A 44 6.18 4.96 9.88
N ILE A 45 6.91 4.40 8.92
CA ILE A 45 8.38 4.32 8.96
C ILE A 45 8.99 5.65 8.49
N GLY A 46 8.42 6.27 7.46
CA GLY A 46 8.94 7.51 6.91
C GLY A 46 8.05 8.12 5.83
N VAL A 47 8.23 9.42 5.59
CA VAL A 47 7.55 10.16 4.52
C VAL A 47 8.62 10.74 3.61
N GLY A 48 8.63 10.30 2.35
CA GLY A 48 9.55 10.75 1.32
C GLY A 48 9.24 12.17 0.85
N SER A 49 10.25 12.86 0.32
CA SER A 49 10.07 14.17 -0.33
C SER A 49 9.32 14.09 -1.65
N ASP A 50 9.20 12.89 -2.22
CA ASP A 50 8.45 12.55 -3.43
C ASP A 50 6.94 12.34 -3.17
N GLY A 51 6.49 12.52 -1.93
CA GLY A 51 5.09 12.34 -1.54
C GLY A 51 4.71 10.90 -1.21
N ARG A 52 5.65 9.96 -1.25
CA ARG A 52 5.41 8.57 -0.81
C ARG A 52 5.50 8.46 0.70
N THR A 53 4.70 7.57 1.27
CA THR A 53 4.81 7.18 2.68
C THR A 53 5.16 5.71 2.78
N THR A 54 6.18 5.40 3.59
CA THR A 54 6.61 4.05 3.91
C THR A 54 5.97 3.62 5.22
N TRP A 55 5.32 2.47 5.21
CA TRP A 55 4.55 1.89 6.29
C TRP A 55 5.09 0.49 6.64
N ALA A 56 5.17 0.18 7.93
CA ALA A 56 5.27 -1.18 8.44
C ALA A 56 3.84 -1.69 8.65
N LEU A 57 3.46 -2.78 7.99
CA LEU A 57 2.16 -3.42 8.16
C LEU A 57 2.26 -4.60 9.11
N HIS A 58 1.30 -4.68 10.02
CA HIS A 58 1.19 -5.70 11.07
C HIS A 58 -0.22 -6.30 11.10
N LYS A 59 -0.35 -7.45 11.76
CA LYS A 59 -1.65 -8.04 12.06
C LYS A 59 -2.48 -7.05 12.87
N GLY A 60 -3.64 -6.68 12.34
CA GLY A 60 -4.61 -5.87 13.08
C GLY A 60 -5.36 -6.69 14.13
N LYS A 61 -6.12 -6.00 14.97
CA LYS A 61 -7.01 -6.61 15.96
C LYS A 61 -8.43 -6.65 15.40
N PRO A 62 -8.99 -7.83 15.09
CA PRO A 62 -10.40 -7.91 14.71
C PRO A 62 -11.30 -7.33 15.80
N ASP A 63 -12.43 -6.78 15.36
CA ASP A 63 -13.48 -6.38 16.29
C ASP A 63 -13.93 -7.62 17.08
N PRO A 64 -14.16 -7.56 18.40
CA PRO A 64 -14.64 -8.72 19.16
C PRO A 64 -15.98 -9.28 18.67
N THR A 65 -16.76 -8.51 17.91
CA THR A 65 -18.01 -8.93 17.27
C THR A 65 -17.82 -9.56 15.89
N ASP A 66 -16.62 -9.48 15.33
CA ASP A 66 -16.28 -10.05 14.04
C ASP A 66 -15.96 -11.54 14.16
N THR A 67 -16.84 -12.38 13.61
CA THR A 67 -16.69 -13.85 13.61
C THR A 67 -15.97 -14.36 12.36
N SER A 68 -15.45 -13.47 11.52
CA SER A 68 -14.77 -13.85 10.28
C SER A 68 -13.42 -14.52 10.58
N SER A 69 -13.11 -15.58 9.83
CA SER A 69 -11.81 -16.24 9.90
C SER A 69 -10.87 -15.61 8.88
N TYR A 70 -9.90 -14.83 9.36
CA TYR A 70 -8.85 -14.26 8.52
C TYR A 70 -7.62 -15.16 8.50
N PRO A 71 -6.89 -15.25 7.36
CA PRO A 71 -5.58 -15.88 7.36
C PRO A 71 -4.64 -15.14 8.33
N ASP A 72 -3.80 -15.89 9.05
CA ASP A 72 -2.87 -15.27 9.97
C ASP A 72 -1.83 -14.43 9.23
N PHE A 73 -1.79 -13.14 9.52
CA PHE A 73 -0.72 -12.24 9.08
C PHE A 73 0.54 -12.52 9.91
N VAL A 74 1.42 -13.38 9.41
CA VAL A 74 2.66 -13.76 10.09
C VAL A 74 3.78 -12.77 9.71
N GLY A 75 4.40 -12.10 10.68
CA GLY A 75 5.54 -11.20 10.41
C GLY A 75 5.15 -9.75 10.12
N THR A 76 5.89 -9.09 9.22
CA THR A 76 5.72 -7.66 8.91
C THR A 76 5.90 -7.44 7.41
N ALA A 77 4.99 -6.71 6.79
CA ALA A 77 5.17 -6.26 5.42
C ALA A 77 5.62 -4.79 5.41
N THR A 78 6.38 -4.39 4.40
CA THR A 78 6.69 -2.98 4.15
C THR A 78 5.86 -2.52 2.96
N LEU A 79 5.09 -1.45 3.12
CA LEU A 79 4.30 -0.83 2.06
C LEU A 79 4.82 0.58 1.81
N VAL A 80 5.11 0.91 0.56
CA VAL A 80 5.40 2.26 0.10
C VAL A 80 4.23 2.69 -0.76
N GLU A 81 3.41 3.60 -0.27
CA GLU A 81 2.25 4.12 -1.00
C GLU A 81 2.50 5.55 -1.45
N GLY A 82 2.29 5.79 -2.74
CA GLY A 82 2.34 7.10 -3.39
C GLY A 82 0.97 7.55 -3.91
N PRO A 83 0.92 8.71 -4.59
CA PRO A 83 -0.32 9.20 -5.20
C PRO A 83 -0.79 8.32 -6.38
N ASP A 84 0.15 7.75 -7.13
CA ASP A 84 -0.11 7.05 -8.39
C ASP A 84 0.30 5.57 -8.39
N ASP A 85 0.86 5.07 -7.29
CA ASP A 85 1.36 3.71 -7.19
C ASP A 85 1.53 3.22 -5.74
N ALA A 86 1.71 1.91 -5.60
CA ALA A 86 2.00 1.26 -4.33
C ALA A 86 2.97 0.09 -4.54
N PHE A 87 3.93 -0.04 -3.62
CA PHE A 87 4.88 -1.16 -3.60
C PHE A 87 4.84 -1.84 -2.25
N MET A 88 4.59 -3.14 -2.24
CA MET A 88 4.61 -3.96 -1.03
C MET A 88 5.74 -4.97 -1.13
N THR A 89 6.47 -5.15 -0.04
CA THR A 89 7.38 -6.29 0.15
C THR A 89 7.00 -7.00 1.43
N TYR A 90 6.82 -8.31 1.32
CA TYR A 90 6.55 -9.18 2.45
C TYR A 90 7.61 -10.28 2.49
N ALA A 91 8.32 -10.38 3.61
CA ALA A 91 9.35 -11.37 3.82
C ALA A 91 8.99 -12.23 5.03
N ASN A 92 8.98 -13.55 4.84
CA ASN A 92 8.78 -14.51 5.90
C ASN A 92 10.01 -15.41 5.99
N SER A 93 10.86 -15.13 6.99
CA SER A 93 12.10 -15.88 7.21
C SER A 93 11.86 -17.31 7.68
N ALA A 94 10.78 -17.57 8.41
CA ALA A 94 10.43 -18.91 8.89
C ALA A 94 10.05 -19.84 7.75
N ALA A 95 9.35 -19.31 6.75
CA ALA A 95 8.96 -20.04 5.54
C ALA A 95 9.91 -19.80 4.34
N GLN A 96 11.02 -19.08 4.55
CA GLN A 96 12.07 -18.81 3.56
C GLN A 96 11.55 -18.25 2.22
N PHE A 97 10.56 -17.36 2.26
CA PHE A 97 10.03 -16.74 1.04
C PHE A 97 9.94 -15.22 1.15
N THR A 98 9.96 -14.58 -0.02
CA THR A 98 9.76 -13.14 -0.17
C THR A 98 8.84 -12.89 -1.35
N ILE A 99 7.85 -12.03 -1.14
CA ILE A 99 6.89 -11.60 -2.15
C ILE A 99 7.05 -10.09 -2.31
N GLY A 100 7.20 -9.65 -3.54
CA GLY A 100 7.09 -8.25 -3.93
C GLY A 100 5.83 -8.04 -4.75
N ALA A 101 5.14 -6.93 -4.54
CA ALA A 101 4.05 -6.48 -5.40
C ALA A 101 4.26 -5.00 -5.71
N GLY A 102 4.20 -4.64 -6.99
CA GLY A 102 4.22 -3.25 -7.43
C GLY A 102 2.99 -2.96 -8.26
N CYS A 103 2.25 -1.92 -7.93
CA CYS A 103 1.01 -1.55 -8.59
C CYS A 103 1.03 -0.11 -9.06
N THR A 104 0.57 0.13 -10.29
CA THR A 104 0.32 1.49 -10.80
C THR A 104 -1.19 1.74 -10.83
N PHE A 105 -1.61 2.91 -10.35
CA PHE A 105 -3.01 3.31 -10.36
C PHE A 105 -3.40 3.89 -11.72
N SER A 106 -4.51 3.39 -12.26
CA SER A 106 -5.11 3.84 -13.51
C SER A 106 -6.52 4.35 -13.22
N GLU A 107 -6.82 5.57 -13.69
CA GLU A 107 -8.15 6.17 -13.63
C GLU A 107 -8.75 6.21 -12.20
N SER A 108 -7.92 6.24 -11.16
CA SER A 108 -8.31 6.27 -9.73
C SER A 108 -9.16 5.09 -9.22
N THR A 109 -9.48 4.10 -10.07
CA THR A 109 -10.37 2.98 -9.74
C THR A 109 -9.71 1.62 -9.92
N LEU A 110 -8.70 1.53 -10.78
CA LEU A 110 -7.99 0.29 -11.08
C LEU A 110 -6.53 0.40 -10.70
N ALA A 111 -5.96 -0.73 -10.29
CA ALA A 111 -4.54 -0.90 -10.07
C ALA A 111 -4.05 -2.05 -10.96
N ILE A 112 -2.97 -1.81 -11.71
CA ILE A 112 -2.30 -2.84 -12.49
C ILE A 112 -1.09 -3.28 -11.69
N CYS A 113 -1.17 -4.48 -11.13
CA CYS A 113 -0.22 -5.02 -10.18
C CYS A 113 0.64 -6.11 -10.81
N THR A 114 1.96 -6.01 -10.61
CA THR A 114 2.92 -7.07 -10.90
C THR A 114 3.40 -7.67 -9.58
N LEU A 115 3.11 -8.95 -9.39
CA LEU A 115 3.55 -9.75 -8.26
C LEU A 115 4.78 -10.54 -8.66
N VAL A 116 5.80 -10.54 -7.80
CA VAL A 116 7.03 -11.31 -7.95
C VAL A 116 7.20 -12.19 -6.71
N ALA A 117 7.24 -13.50 -6.91
CA ALA A 117 7.44 -14.47 -5.85
C ALA A 117 8.32 -15.61 -6.34
N GLN A 118 9.43 -15.89 -5.65
CA GLN A 118 10.32 -17.02 -5.94
C GLN A 118 10.61 -17.24 -7.44
N SER A 119 11.04 -16.20 -8.15
CA SER A 119 11.32 -16.18 -9.61
C SER A 119 10.10 -16.28 -10.55
N SER A 120 8.89 -16.44 -10.02
CA SER A 120 7.66 -16.27 -10.79
C SER A 120 7.23 -14.81 -10.81
N THR A 121 6.70 -14.37 -11.94
CA THR A 121 6.09 -13.04 -12.10
C THR A 121 4.70 -13.21 -12.68
N ALA A 122 3.72 -12.56 -12.06
CA ALA A 122 2.34 -12.53 -12.53
C ALA A 122 1.84 -11.08 -12.55
N THR A 123 1.04 -10.74 -13.55
CA THR A 123 0.37 -9.43 -13.62
C THR A 123 -1.13 -9.63 -13.47
N GLN A 124 -1.75 -8.83 -12.62
CA GLN A 124 -3.20 -8.79 -12.46
C GLN A 124 -3.70 -7.35 -12.42
N THR A 125 -4.93 -7.16 -12.85
CA THR A 125 -5.65 -5.89 -12.67
C THR A 125 -6.67 -6.07 -11.56
N GLU A 126 -6.66 -5.18 -10.58
CA GLU A 126 -7.61 -5.19 -9.47
C GLU A 126 -8.24 -3.83 -9.24
N HIS A 127 -9.38 -3.81 -8.54
CA HIS A 127 -10.04 -2.57 -8.16
C HIS A 127 -9.36 -1.99 -6.91
N ILE A 128 -9.12 -0.67 -6.89
CA ILE A 128 -8.55 0.00 -5.74
C ILE A 128 -9.57 -0.03 -4.60
N SER A 129 -9.29 -0.85 -3.59
CA SER A 129 -10.03 -0.89 -2.33
C SER A 129 -9.12 -0.41 -1.22
N ARG A 130 -9.44 0.73 -0.61
CA ARG A 130 -8.65 1.29 0.48
C ARG A 130 -9.17 0.77 1.81
N LEU A 131 -8.27 0.19 2.59
CA LEU A 131 -8.57 -0.38 3.90
C LEU A 131 -8.24 0.64 4.99
N ALA A 132 -9.18 0.84 5.92
CA ALA A 132 -8.93 1.64 7.11
C ALA A 132 -7.92 0.91 8.01
N ILE A 133 -6.79 1.54 8.31
CA ILE A 133 -5.76 0.96 9.17
C ILE A 133 -6.03 1.26 10.65
N GLN A 134 -5.76 0.27 11.49
CA GLN A 134 -5.87 0.38 12.95
C GLN A 134 -4.55 0.84 13.54
N GLY A 135 -4.55 2.03 14.14
CA GLY A 135 -3.32 2.60 14.65
C GLY A 135 -2.49 3.22 13.54
N GLY A 136 -1.72 4.20 13.97
CA GLY A 136 -1.00 5.12 13.12
C GLY A 136 -0.68 6.29 14.02
N ALA A 137 0.37 6.14 14.83
CA ALA A 137 0.97 7.30 15.43
C ALA A 137 1.40 8.19 14.27
N THR A 138 0.61 9.23 13.96
CA THR A 138 1.04 10.23 13.00
C THR A 138 2.33 10.78 13.56
N VAL A 139 3.44 10.59 12.83
CA VAL A 139 4.68 11.28 13.18
C VAL A 139 4.33 12.76 13.10
N SER A 140 4.12 13.38 14.26
CA SER A 140 3.74 14.78 14.33
C SER A 140 4.93 15.54 13.77
N ARG A 141 4.78 16.03 12.55
CA ARG A 141 5.77 16.87 11.88
C ARG A 141 5.74 18.20 12.63
N ASN A 142 6.37 18.26 13.80
CA ASN A 142 6.65 19.53 14.44
C ASN A 142 7.57 20.28 13.48
N PRO A 143 7.16 21.40 12.88
CA PRO A 143 8.04 22.20 12.05
C PRO A 143 9.08 22.83 12.98
N SER A 144 10.14 22.10 13.28
CA SER A 144 11.30 22.70 13.95
C SER A 144 11.90 23.71 12.96
N PRO A 145 12.07 24.99 13.34
CA PRO A 145 12.70 25.96 12.45
C PRO A 145 14.14 25.51 12.19
N THR A 146 14.39 25.04 10.97
CA THR A 146 15.72 24.70 10.48
C THR A 146 16.59 25.95 10.53
N SER A 147 17.49 26.00 11.51
CA SER A 147 18.60 26.96 11.50
C SER A 147 19.54 26.53 10.37
N LEU A 148 19.65 27.36 9.33
CA LEU A 148 20.59 27.15 8.24
C LEU A 148 22.02 27.10 8.80
N SER A 149 22.61 25.90 8.83
CA SER A 149 24.05 25.75 8.92
C SER A 149 24.56 25.44 7.52
N THR A 150 25.20 26.44 6.91
CA THR A 150 25.90 26.35 5.63
C THR A 150 27.07 25.37 5.78
N ILE A 151 26.90 24.14 5.31
CA ILE A 151 28.02 23.20 5.14
C ILE A 151 28.47 23.28 3.69
N SER A 152 29.64 23.89 3.49
CA SER A 152 30.40 23.82 2.25
C SER A 152 31.03 22.44 2.16
N SER A 153 30.58 21.63 1.19
CA SER A 153 31.23 20.37 0.84
C SER A 153 31.50 20.33 -0.67
N SER A 154 32.76 20.08 -0.98
CA SER A 154 33.42 20.04 -2.28
C SER A 154 32.77 19.07 -3.29
N PRO A 155 32.93 19.31 -4.61
CA PRO A 155 32.34 18.45 -5.65
C PRO A 155 33.16 17.16 -5.82
N GLY A 156 32.60 16.03 -5.38
CA GLY A 156 33.03 14.69 -5.76
C GLY A 156 32.22 14.22 -6.97
N GLY A 157 32.86 14.15 -8.13
CA GLY A 157 32.23 13.70 -9.37
C GLY A 157 31.98 12.19 -9.35
N TYR A 158 30.71 11.80 -9.48
CA TYR A 158 30.31 10.44 -9.82
C TYR A 158 29.80 10.47 -11.26
N ALA A 159 30.53 9.82 -12.16
CA ALA A 159 30.17 9.67 -13.55
C ALA A 159 28.89 8.82 -13.67
N SER A 160 27.86 9.40 -14.27
CA SER A 160 26.67 8.68 -14.71
C SER A 160 27.00 7.84 -15.95
N THR A 161 27.00 6.52 -15.82
CA THR A 161 26.87 5.62 -16.97
C THR A 161 25.41 5.20 -17.10
N SER A 162 24.65 6.01 -17.84
CA SER A 162 23.35 5.63 -18.38
C SER A 162 23.58 4.66 -19.54
N ALA A 163 23.41 3.36 -19.28
CA ALA A 163 23.36 2.35 -20.33
C ALA A 163 21.89 2.09 -20.68
N LEU A 164 21.41 2.71 -21.77
CA LEU A 164 20.17 2.32 -22.42
C LEU A 164 20.38 0.96 -23.12
N PRO A 165 19.57 -0.07 -22.88
CA PRO A 165 19.50 -1.21 -23.77
C PRO A 165 18.69 -0.83 -25.02
N SER A 166 19.40 -0.69 -26.15
CA SER A 166 18.83 -0.69 -27.50
C SER A 166 18.27 -2.08 -27.79
N LEU A 167 16.94 -2.25 -27.75
CA LEU A 167 16.29 -3.47 -28.20
C LEU A 167 15.94 -3.33 -29.69
N ASN A 168 16.77 -3.96 -30.52
CA ASN A 168 16.50 -4.21 -31.93
C ASN A 168 15.19 -4.98 -32.09
N ALA A 169 14.32 -4.46 -32.95
CA ALA A 169 13.19 -5.18 -33.49
C ALA A 169 13.68 -6.32 -34.39
N ALA A 170 13.30 -7.55 -34.06
CA ALA A 170 13.34 -8.69 -34.97
C ALA A 170 11.98 -9.40 -34.89
N SER A 171 11.22 -9.33 -35.99
CA SER A 171 9.95 -10.03 -36.18
C SER A 171 10.17 -11.54 -36.25
N PRO A 172 9.47 -12.36 -35.45
CA PRO A 172 9.25 -13.76 -35.77
C PRO A 172 7.98 -13.90 -36.61
N ALA A 173 8.13 -14.41 -37.83
CA ALA A 173 7.02 -15.05 -38.54
C ALA A 173 6.68 -16.35 -37.81
N THR A 174 5.42 -16.58 -37.46
CA THR A 174 4.98 -17.88 -36.96
C THR A 174 3.65 -18.27 -37.56
N SER A 175 3.69 -19.46 -38.16
CA SER A 175 2.70 -20.13 -38.98
C SER A 175 1.40 -20.41 -38.23
N THR A 176 0.29 -20.06 -38.85
CA THR A 176 -1.07 -20.39 -38.42
C THR A 176 -1.32 -21.89 -38.60
N SER A 177 -1.30 -22.67 -37.52
CA SER A 177 -1.83 -24.04 -37.50
C SER A 177 -3.21 -24.05 -36.83
N SER A 178 -4.25 -24.18 -37.66
CA SER A 178 -5.64 -24.27 -37.24
C SER A 178 -5.92 -25.60 -36.52
N ALA A 179 -5.87 -25.60 -35.19
CA ALA A 179 -6.43 -26.68 -34.38
C ALA A 179 -7.90 -26.42 -34.10
N ARG A 180 -8.75 -27.24 -34.72
CA ARG A 180 -10.21 -27.25 -34.59
C ARG A 180 -10.61 -27.66 -33.16
N CYS A 181 -10.96 -26.68 -32.32
CA CYS A 181 -11.53 -26.96 -31.01
C CYS A 181 -12.99 -27.43 -31.17
N LYS A 182 -13.28 -28.65 -30.75
CA LYS A 182 -14.63 -29.24 -30.79
C LYS A 182 -15.51 -28.55 -29.76
N THR A 183 -16.60 -27.97 -30.24
CA THR A 183 -17.72 -27.43 -29.47
C THR A 183 -18.27 -28.50 -28.53
N SER A 184 -17.97 -28.39 -27.23
CA SER A 184 -18.72 -29.06 -26.17
C SER A 184 -19.65 -28.04 -25.50
N LYS A 185 -20.87 -28.49 -25.21
CA LYS A 185 -22.06 -27.68 -24.93
C LYS A 185 -21.90 -26.80 -23.66
N PRO A 186 -22.55 -25.62 -23.61
CA PRO A 186 -22.50 -24.75 -22.45
C PRO A 186 -23.40 -25.31 -21.35
N VAL A 187 -22.81 -25.71 -20.22
CA VAL A 187 -23.52 -25.82 -18.94
C VAL A 187 -23.20 -24.55 -18.15
N PHE A 188 -24.07 -23.55 -18.34
CA PHE A 188 -24.16 -22.35 -17.53
C PHE A 188 -24.51 -22.76 -16.09
N ARG A 189 -23.53 -22.82 -15.20
CA ARG A 189 -23.65 -22.57 -13.75
C ARG A 189 -22.27 -22.73 -13.12
N SER A 190 -21.86 -21.74 -12.32
CA SER A 190 -20.67 -21.72 -11.46
C SER A 190 -19.38 -21.14 -12.05
N LEU A 191 -19.35 -19.81 -12.23
CA LEU A 191 -18.13 -19.04 -12.57
C LEU A 191 -17.53 -18.27 -11.38
N LEU A 192 -18.09 -18.39 -10.17
CA LEU A 192 -17.50 -17.84 -8.94
C LEU A 192 -16.56 -18.83 -8.22
N ALA A 193 -16.54 -20.10 -8.62
CA ALA A 193 -15.70 -21.12 -7.98
C ALA A 193 -14.30 -21.26 -8.61
N SER A 194 -14.04 -20.65 -9.78
CA SER A 194 -12.83 -20.96 -10.55
C SER A 194 -11.62 -20.07 -10.28
N CYS A 195 -11.76 -18.96 -9.55
CA CYS A 195 -10.59 -18.19 -9.08
C CYS A 195 -10.02 -18.74 -7.76
N LEU A 196 -10.84 -19.37 -6.91
CA LEU A 196 -10.36 -20.02 -5.67
C LEU A 196 -9.51 -21.28 -5.93
N ALA A 197 -9.68 -21.94 -7.09
CA ALA A 197 -8.94 -23.16 -7.42
C ALA A 197 -7.46 -22.90 -7.76
N LEU A 198 -7.10 -21.71 -8.27
CA LEU A 198 -5.71 -21.38 -8.58
C LEU A 198 -4.90 -21.02 -7.32
N VAL A 199 -5.53 -20.42 -6.31
CA VAL A 199 -4.87 -20.14 -5.02
C VAL A 199 -4.70 -21.43 -4.20
N ALA A 200 -5.67 -22.36 -4.24
CA ALA A 200 -5.57 -23.64 -3.55
C ALA A 200 -4.47 -24.57 -4.11
N CYS A 201 -4.11 -24.43 -5.39
CA CYS A 201 -3.04 -25.23 -6.00
C CYS A 201 -1.64 -24.84 -5.51
N ALA A 202 -1.45 -23.58 -5.12
CA ALA A 202 -0.19 -23.11 -4.54
C ALA A 202 -0.01 -23.55 -3.08
N THR A 203 -1.10 -23.71 -2.32
CA THR A 203 -1.03 -24.19 -0.92
C THR A 203 -0.76 -25.69 -0.78
N LEU A 204 -1.01 -26.50 -1.82
CA LEU A 204 -0.77 -27.96 -1.75
C LEU A 204 0.69 -28.36 -2.02
N PHE A 205 1.55 -27.43 -2.44
CA PHE A 205 2.97 -27.68 -2.69
C PHE A 205 3.88 -27.27 -1.50
N LEU A 206 3.30 -26.79 -0.41
CA LEU A 206 4.02 -26.29 0.77
C LEU A 206 3.61 -27.00 2.09
N ALA A 207 2.98 -28.17 1.99
CA ALA A 207 2.76 -29.07 3.13
C ALA A 207 3.69 -30.28 3.05
#